data_AF-A0A950N975-F1
#
_entry.id   AF-A0A950N975-F1
#
_cell.length_a   1.000
_cell.length_b   1.000
_cell.length_c   1.000
_cell.angle_alpha   90.00
_cell.angle_beta   90.00
_cell.angle_gamma   90.00
#
_symmetry.space_group_name_H-M   'P 1'
#
loop_
_entity.id
_entity.type
_entity.pdbx_description
1 polymer ?
#
loop_
_entity_poly.entity_id
_entity_poly.type
_entity_poly.pdbx_seq_one_letter_code
_entity_poly.pdbx_strand_id
1 'polypeptide(L)'
;MERKLGVWIIGACGSVGTCAVTGAEALRAGVIPTSGLVTELRDFKDLDLVRFDQMVFGGHEIRKVDWVSAAEEFGRDNGVITPPILDAVRPALAKHSKNLRPGVTLNSGAGVASIAPEAAEKKSSLRGMVEQIKKDLAEFKANHALDQVVVVHLTSAEPHFTPPREFHYAESFLALLEADRRDLFPASVLYALAAVESGCPYVNFTTCIGSSFPAMDELARKHGVPHVGRDGKTGETLMKTTLAPMFVARNLKVLSWEGYNMLGNRDGKVLDAPDANAAKCKDKDACL
;
A
#
# COMPACT_ATOMS: atom_id res chain seq x y z
N MET A 1 26.85 9.30 -1.36
CA MET A 1 26.29 9.90 -0.13
C MET A 1 25.34 8.89 0.47
N GLU A 2 25.37 8.67 1.78
CA GLU A 2 24.36 7.83 2.43
C GLU A 2 23.02 8.54 2.41
N ARG A 3 22.10 8.09 1.55
CA ARG A 3 20.72 8.60 1.48
C ARG A 3 19.88 7.92 2.55
N LYS A 4 19.16 8.67 3.38
CA LYS A 4 18.18 8.14 4.34
C LYS A 4 16.78 8.18 3.75
N LEU A 5 16.19 7.01 3.60
CA LEU A 5 14.86 6.85 3.00
C LEU A 5 13.82 6.54 4.08
N GLY A 6 12.75 7.33 4.09
CA GLY A 6 11.52 6.97 4.77
C GLY A 6 10.63 6.09 3.91
N VAL A 7 10.13 4.99 4.48
CA VAL A 7 9.06 4.18 3.87
C VAL A 7 7.83 4.32 4.74
N TRP A 8 6.82 5.03 4.23
CA TRP A 8 5.58 5.31 4.93
C TRP A 8 4.47 4.37 4.42
N ILE A 9 4.06 3.41 5.24
CA ILE A 9 3.12 2.35 4.84
C ILE A 9 1.70 2.72 5.30
N ILE A 10 0.74 2.75 4.37
CA ILE A 10 -0.69 2.86 4.71
C ILE A 10 -1.25 1.45 4.85
N GLY A 11 -1.88 1.14 5.99
CA GLY A 11 -2.20 -0.25 6.37
C GLY A 11 -0.99 -0.96 6.98
N ALA A 12 -0.20 -0.22 7.77
CA ALA A 12 1.13 -0.61 8.22
C ALA A 12 1.21 -1.99 8.88
N CYS A 13 0.23 -2.35 9.71
CA CYS A 13 0.25 -3.58 10.49
C CYS A 13 -0.59 -4.70 9.85
N GLY A 14 -1.03 -4.53 8.60
CA GLY A 14 -1.58 -5.62 7.79
C GLY A 14 -0.53 -6.71 7.49
N SER A 15 -0.96 -7.88 7.03
CA SER A 15 -0.06 -9.02 6.80
C SER A 15 1.13 -8.68 5.89
N VAL A 16 0.89 -7.97 4.79
CA VAL A 16 1.94 -7.56 3.85
C VAL A 16 2.87 -6.51 4.47
N GLY A 17 2.31 -5.47 5.10
CA GLY A 17 3.10 -4.40 5.74
C GLY A 17 4.00 -4.94 6.86
N THR A 18 3.44 -5.75 7.76
CA THR A 18 4.19 -6.43 8.82
C THR A 18 5.28 -7.33 8.25
N CYS A 19 4.96 -8.19 7.28
CA CYS A 19 5.94 -9.08 6.67
C CYS A 19 7.07 -8.32 5.97
N ALA A 20 6.76 -7.21 5.27
CA ALA A 20 7.75 -6.37 4.62
C ALA A 20 8.72 -5.71 5.61
N VAL A 21 8.21 -5.12 6.69
CA VAL A 21 9.05 -4.46 7.71
C VAL A 21 9.88 -5.48 8.50
N THR A 22 9.28 -6.62 8.89
CA THR A 22 10.01 -7.73 9.52
C THR A 22 11.09 -8.28 8.59
N GLY A 23 10.78 -8.49 7.31
CA GLY A 23 11.73 -8.98 6.30
C GLY A 23 12.89 -8.00 6.08
N ALA A 24 12.61 -6.70 5.99
CA ALA A 24 13.64 -5.68 5.83
C ALA A 24 14.62 -5.64 7.01
N GLU A 25 14.11 -5.69 8.25
CA GLU A 25 14.97 -5.74 9.44
C GLU A 25 15.69 -7.09 9.59
N ALA A 26 15.09 -8.19 9.14
CA ALA A 26 15.73 -9.50 9.13
C ALA A 26 16.87 -9.57 8.10
N LEU A 27 16.70 -8.96 6.92
CA LEU A 27 17.73 -8.80 5.91
C LEU A 27 18.87 -7.92 6.45
N ARG A 28 18.53 -6.80 7.11
CA ARG A 28 19.49 -5.93 7.79
C ARG A 28 20.30 -6.67 8.86
N ALA A 29 19.65 -7.54 9.63
CA ALA A 29 20.28 -8.36 10.65
C ALA A 29 21.05 -9.57 10.08
N GLY A 30 20.93 -9.84 8.77
CA GLY A 30 21.59 -10.97 8.12
C GLY A 30 21.04 -12.34 8.52
N VAL A 31 19.80 -12.41 9.01
CA VAL A 31 19.18 -13.67 9.51
C VAL A 31 18.31 -14.38 8.46
N ILE A 32 18.11 -13.77 7.29
CA ILE A 32 17.43 -14.37 6.13
C ILE A 32 18.18 -14.06 4.82
N PRO A 33 18.05 -14.89 3.77
CA PRO A 33 18.63 -14.61 2.46
C PRO A 33 17.80 -13.58 1.68
N THR A 34 18.36 -13.07 0.57
CA THR A 34 17.72 -12.10 -0.33
C THR A 34 16.72 -12.71 -1.33
N SER A 35 16.40 -13.99 -1.20
CA SER A 35 15.48 -14.69 -2.09
C SER A 35 14.11 -13.99 -2.19
N GLY A 36 13.66 -13.75 -3.42
CA GLY A 36 12.39 -13.06 -3.71
C GLY A 36 12.53 -11.56 -3.97
N LEU A 37 13.70 -10.95 -3.74
CA LEU A 37 13.96 -9.56 -4.08
C LEU A 37 14.35 -9.43 -5.56
N VAL A 38 13.45 -8.88 -6.39
CA VAL A 38 13.73 -8.62 -7.81
C VAL A 38 14.94 -7.67 -7.98
N THR A 39 15.12 -6.73 -7.06
CA THR A 39 16.24 -5.78 -7.04
C THR A 39 17.61 -6.43 -6.81
N GLU A 40 17.66 -7.71 -6.44
CA GLU A 40 18.89 -8.47 -6.24
C GLU A 40 19.27 -9.32 -7.47
N LEU A 41 18.47 -9.25 -8.55
CA LEU A 41 18.83 -9.85 -9.83
C LEU A 41 20.02 -9.12 -10.47
N ARG A 42 20.77 -9.85 -11.31
CA ARG A 42 21.99 -9.34 -11.96
C ARG A 42 21.78 -8.03 -12.72
N ASP A 43 20.59 -7.83 -13.30
CA ASP A 43 20.27 -6.64 -14.09
C ASP A 43 20.18 -5.35 -13.25
N PHE A 44 20.02 -5.47 -11.92
CA PHE A 44 19.92 -4.34 -11.00
C PHE A 44 21.18 -4.11 -10.16
N LYS A 45 22.18 -5.00 -10.26
CA LYS A 45 23.37 -5.00 -9.38
C LYS A 45 24.20 -3.71 -9.43
N ASP A 46 24.18 -3.02 -10.58
CA ASP A 46 24.99 -1.83 -10.83
C ASP A 46 24.22 -0.53 -10.49
N LEU A 47 22.97 -0.65 -10.01
CA LEU A 47 22.17 0.48 -9.56
C LEU A 47 22.52 0.85 -8.12
N ASP A 48 22.61 2.16 -7.85
CA ASP A 48 22.78 2.71 -6.50
C ASP A 48 21.45 2.70 -5.72
N LEU A 49 20.97 1.49 -5.41
CA LEU A 49 19.74 1.27 -4.65
C LEU A 49 19.96 1.51 -3.16
N VAL A 50 18.95 2.06 -2.50
CA VAL A 50 18.96 2.28 -1.04
C VAL A 50 19.04 0.94 -0.33
N ARG A 51 19.99 0.83 0.60
CA ARG A 51 20.18 -0.36 1.43
C ARG A 51 19.18 -0.41 2.59
N PHE A 52 18.91 -1.60 3.13
CA PHE A 52 17.97 -1.76 4.25
C PHE A 52 18.40 -1.01 5.53
N ASP A 53 19.71 -0.84 5.77
CA ASP A 53 20.22 -0.10 6.92
C ASP A 53 19.98 1.43 6.84
N GLN A 54 19.67 1.92 5.64
CA GLN A 54 19.35 3.31 5.32
C GLN A 54 17.85 3.61 5.34
N MET A 55 17.01 2.59 5.54
CA MET A 55 15.55 2.73 5.57
C MET A 55 15.04 2.96 6.99
N VAL A 56 14.02 3.81 7.11
CA VAL A 56 13.23 4.02 8.33
C VAL A 56 11.76 3.80 7.98
N PHE A 57 11.05 3.03 8.82
CA PHE A 57 9.65 2.69 8.57
C PHE A 57 8.71 3.52 9.47
N GLY A 58 7.64 4.02 8.87
CA GLY A 58 6.52 4.67 9.53
C GLY A 58 5.22 4.33 8.80
N GLY A 59 4.08 4.84 9.26
CA GLY A 59 2.85 4.52 8.57
C GLY A 59 1.56 4.93 9.26
N HIS A 60 0.47 4.69 8.55
CA HIS A 60 -0.88 4.81 9.07
C HIS A 60 -1.48 3.43 9.33
N GLU A 61 -2.09 3.28 10.50
CA GLU A 61 -2.84 2.08 10.89
C GLU A 61 -4.12 2.50 11.61
N ILE A 62 -5.20 1.79 11.33
CA ILE A 62 -6.52 2.09 11.89
C ILE A 62 -6.75 1.29 13.17
N ARG A 63 -6.16 0.10 13.28
CA ARG A 63 -6.26 -0.73 14.47
C ARG A 63 -5.32 -0.24 15.56
N LYS A 64 -5.68 -0.51 16.82
CA LYS A 64 -4.80 -0.28 17.97
C LYS A 64 -3.79 -1.41 18.10
N VAL A 65 -2.81 -1.45 17.21
CA VAL A 65 -1.77 -2.48 17.14
C VAL A 65 -0.44 -1.85 16.71
N ASP A 66 0.66 -2.47 17.10
CA ASP A 66 2.01 -2.11 16.66
C ASP A 66 2.65 -3.23 15.84
N TRP A 67 3.82 -2.98 15.23
CA TRP A 67 4.47 -3.99 14.38
C TRP A 67 4.95 -5.21 15.16
N VAL A 68 5.27 -5.08 16.45
CA VAL A 68 5.67 -6.22 17.28
C VAL A 68 4.50 -7.17 17.46
N SER A 69 3.38 -6.64 17.94
CA SER A 69 2.14 -7.41 18.17
C SER A 69 1.59 -7.97 16.86
N ALA A 70 1.66 -7.21 15.78
CA ALA A 70 1.24 -7.68 14.46
C ALA A 70 2.13 -8.81 13.93
N ALA A 71 3.45 -8.76 14.15
CA ALA A 71 4.37 -9.82 13.76
C ALA A 71 4.17 -11.08 14.61
N GLU A 72 3.91 -10.95 15.91
CA GLU A 72 3.55 -12.06 16.80
C GLU A 72 2.26 -12.76 16.37
N GLU A 73 1.21 -11.99 16.09
CA GLU A 73 -0.04 -12.51 15.57
C GLU A 73 0.18 -13.21 14.22
N PHE A 74 0.86 -12.56 13.29
CA PHE A 74 1.08 -13.10 11.96
C PHE A 74 1.93 -14.39 11.98
N GLY A 75 2.97 -14.43 12.81
CA GLY A 75 3.81 -15.60 13.03
C GLY A 75 3.03 -16.77 13.65
N ARG A 76 2.18 -16.49 14.65
CA ARG A 76 1.34 -17.51 15.30
C ARG A 76 0.31 -18.11 14.34
N ASP A 77 -0.36 -17.27 13.56
CA ASP A 77 -1.49 -17.68 12.73
C ASP A 77 -1.06 -18.29 11.39
N ASN A 78 0.10 -17.91 10.86
CA ASN A 78 0.52 -18.28 9.50
C ASN A 78 1.88 -19.00 9.45
N GLY A 79 2.68 -18.96 10.51
CA GLY A 79 4.02 -19.57 10.54
C GLY A 79 5.08 -18.88 9.68
N VAL A 80 4.76 -17.77 9.03
CA VAL A 80 5.67 -17.06 8.10
C VAL A 80 6.81 -16.36 8.86
N ILE A 81 6.48 -15.70 9.98
CA ILE A 81 7.47 -15.08 10.87
C ILE A 81 7.77 -16.09 11.99
N THR A 82 8.93 -16.73 11.92
CA THR A 82 9.34 -17.71 12.94
C THR A 82 9.86 -17.03 14.21
N PRO A 83 9.83 -17.70 15.38
CA PRO A 83 10.34 -17.12 16.63
C PRO A 83 11.79 -16.61 16.53
N PRO A 84 12.76 -17.33 15.91
CA PRO A 84 14.11 -16.81 15.75
C PRO A 84 14.20 -15.51 14.95
N ILE A 85 13.40 -15.38 13.87
CA ILE A 85 13.34 -14.14 13.08
C ILE A 85 12.76 -13.01 13.94
N LEU A 86 11.63 -13.27 14.60
CA LEU A 86 10.97 -12.27 15.41
C LEU A 86 11.86 -11.76 16.55
N ASP A 87 12.53 -12.66 17.27
CA ASP A 87 13.43 -12.30 18.36
C ASP A 87 14.61 -11.44 17.88
N ALA A 88 15.15 -11.75 16.70
CA ALA A 88 16.23 -10.96 16.09
C ALA A 88 15.80 -9.52 15.73
N VAL A 89 14.56 -9.32 15.27
CA VAL A 89 14.10 -8.00 14.78
C VAL A 89 13.23 -7.22 15.75
N ARG A 90 12.79 -7.82 16.86
CA ARG A 90 11.84 -7.24 17.81
C ARG A 90 12.22 -5.83 18.28
N PRO A 91 13.48 -5.52 18.65
CA PRO A 91 13.86 -4.17 19.04
C PRO A 91 13.66 -3.14 17.92
N ALA A 92 13.95 -3.53 16.66
CA ALA A 92 13.76 -2.67 15.51
C ALA A 92 12.27 -2.44 15.20
N LEU A 93 11.44 -3.49 15.26
CA LEU A 93 9.99 -3.36 15.11
C LEU A 93 9.38 -2.44 16.18
N ALA A 94 9.81 -2.58 17.44
CA ALA A 94 9.38 -1.71 18.53
C ALA A 94 9.79 -0.24 18.30
N LYS A 95 10.99 -0.01 17.74
CA LYS A 95 11.46 1.34 17.38
C LYS A 95 10.59 1.95 16.28
N HIS A 96 10.37 1.24 15.19
CA HIS A 96 9.57 1.73 14.06
C HIS A 96 8.10 1.95 14.45
N SER A 97 7.57 1.15 15.36
CA SER A 97 6.19 1.27 15.84
C SER A 97 5.86 2.65 16.44
N LYS A 98 6.86 3.39 16.93
CA LYS A 98 6.70 4.78 17.43
C LYS A 98 6.34 5.78 16.32
N ASN A 99 6.56 5.40 15.06
CA ASN A 99 6.26 6.20 13.88
C ASN A 99 4.84 5.94 13.34
N LEU A 100 4.07 5.04 13.95
CA LEU A 100 2.68 4.78 13.54
C LEU A 100 1.77 5.96 13.90
N ARG A 101 0.80 6.23 13.03
CA ARG A 101 -0.21 7.27 13.18
C ARG A 101 -1.61 6.70 12.92
N PRO A 102 -2.67 7.25 13.54
CA PRO A 102 -4.05 6.85 13.26
C PRO A 102 -4.42 7.07 11.79
N GLY A 103 -4.92 6.04 11.12
CA GLY A 103 -5.34 6.13 9.72
C GLY A 103 -6.71 6.78 9.51
N VAL A 104 -7.02 7.07 8.23
CA VAL A 104 -8.30 7.60 7.73
C VAL A 104 -9.07 6.47 7.04
N THR A 105 -10.38 6.41 7.29
CA THR A 105 -11.29 5.33 6.87
C THR A 105 -12.47 5.81 6.02
N LEU A 106 -12.38 7.03 5.46
CA LEU A 106 -13.45 7.62 4.66
C LEU A 106 -13.85 6.71 3.49
N ASN A 107 -15.13 6.34 3.44
CA ASN A 107 -15.72 5.48 2.39
C ASN A 107 -14.94 4.17 2.13
N SER A 108 -14.26 3.63 3.14
CA SER A 108 -13.47 2.38 3.01
C SER A 108 -14.30 1.09 3.14
N GLY A 109 -15.63 1.19 3.19
CA GLY A 109 -16.54 0.04 3.22
C GLY A 109 -16.75 -0.60 4.61
N ALA A 110 -17.74 -1.49 4.69
CA ALA A 110 -18.17 -2.11 5.94
C ALA A 110 -17.10 -2.98 6.61
N GLY A 111 -16.28 -3.69 5.80
CA GLY A 111 -15.17 -4.50 6.31
C GLY A 111 -14.16 -3.68 7.11
N VAL A 112 -13.73 -2.54 6.56
CA VAL A 112 -12.83 -1.60 7.26
C VAL A 112 -13.52 -0.97 8.48
N ALA A 113 -14.78 -0.57 8.36
CA ALA A 113 -15.54 0.01 9.47
C ALA A 113 -15.67 -0.95 10.68
N SER A 114 -15.70 -2.27 10.45
CA SER A 114 -15.82 -3.28 11.51
C SER A 114 -14.56 -3.43 12.39
N ILE A 115 -13.39 -3.03 11.87
CA ILE A 115 -12.10 -3.17 12.56
C ILE A 115 -11.51 -1.82 12.99
N ALA A 116 -12.04 -0.73 12.46
CA ALA A 116 -11.65 0.62 12.84
C ALA A 116 -12.28 0.99 14.21
N PRO A 117 -11.50 1.56 15.15
CA PRO A 117 -12.08 2.23 16.31
C PRO A 117 -12.92 3.42 15.83
N GLU A 118 -13.77 3.96 16.71
CA GLU A 118 -14.58 5.12 16.35
C GLU A 118 -13.70 6.29 15.90
N ALA A 119 -13.80 6.62 14.62
CA ALA A 119 -12.77 7.40 13.93
C ALA A 119 -12.91 8.90 14.21
N ALA A 120 -11.80 9.54 14.62
CA ALA A 120 -11.75 10.98 14.91
C ALA A 120 -11.94 11.83 13.64
N GLU A 121 -11.65 11.28 12.45
CA GLU A 121 -11.81 12.01 11.18
C GLU A 121 -13.27 12.32 10.82
N LYS A 122 -14.28 11.76 11.51
CA LYS A 122 -15.70 12.06 11.26
C LYS A 122 -16.00 13.57 11.24
N LYS A 123 -15.22 14.37 11.97
CA LYS A 123 -15.39 15.83 12.11
C LYS A 123 -14.47 16.67 11.21
N SER A 124 -13.57 16.06 10.45
CA SER A 124 -12.63 16.80 9.58
C SER A 124 -13.21 16.96 8.16
N SER A 125 -12.87 18.06 7.50
CA SER A 125 -13.11 18.21 6.05
C SER A 125 -12.12 17.34 5.26
N LEU A 126 -12.40 17.09 3.99
CA LEU A 126 -11.51 16.40 3.07
C LEU A 126 -10.12 17.03 3.02
N ARG A 127 -10.07 18.36 2.83
CA ARG A 127 -8.81 19.12 2.88
C ARG A 127 -8.12 18.98 4.24
N GLY A 128 -8.87 19.03 5.35
CA GLY A 128 -8.32 18.82 6.69
C GLY A 128 -7.68 17.44 6.88
N MET A 129 -8.29 16.38 6.34
CA MET A 129 -7.70 15.03 6.35
C MET A 129 -6.40 14.97 5.54
N VAL A 130 -6.38 15.59 4.36
CA VAL A 130 -5.17 15.67 3.51
C VAL A 130 -4.04 16.42 4.23
N GLU A 131 -4.32 17.58 4.83
CA GLU A 131 -3.32 18.35 5.57
C GLU A 131 -2.81 17.61 6.81
N GLN A 132 -3.66 16.85 7.50
CA GLN A 132 -3.21 16.01 8.61
C GLN A 132 -2.24 14.92 8.14
N ILE A 133 -2.56 14.21 7.04
CA ILE A 133 -1.65 13.20 6.47
C ILE A 133 -0.32 13.84 6.04
N LYS A 134 -0.37 15.02 5.39
CA LYS A 134 0.83 15.79 4.99
C LYS A 134 1.69 16.16 6.20
N LYS A 135 1.04 16.58 7.29
CA LYS A 135 1.71 16.88 8.56
C LYS A 135 2.41 15.65 9.12
N ASP A 136 1.75 14.50 9.16
CA ASP A 136 2.35 13.25 9.65
C ASP A 136 3.59 12.84 8.81
N LEU A 137 3.52 12.99 7.48
CA LEU A 137 4.66 12.76 6.57
C LEU A 137 5.81 13.75 6.84
N ALA A 138 5.50 15.03 7.03
CA ALA A 138 6.49 16.07 7.29
C ALA A 138 7.19 15.89 8.63
N GLU A 139 6.43 15.58 9.69
CA GLU A 139 6.98 15.27 11.01
C GLU A 139 7.86 14.03 10.97
N PHE A 140 7.43 12.97 10.26
CA PHE A 140 8.25 11.77 10.09
C PHE A 140 9.57 12.07 9.37
N LYS A 141 9.52 12.85 8.27
CA LYS A 141 10.70 13.29 7.53
C LYS A 141 11.66 14.08 8.42
N ALA A 142 11.15 15.04 9.19
CA ALA A 142 11.94 15.90 10.06
C ALA A 142 12.56 15.12 11.25
N ASN A 143 11.76 14.30 11.95
CA ASN A 143 12.18 13.57 13.14
C ASN A 143 13.33 12.57 12.89
N HIS A 144 13.46 12.08 11.66
CA HIS A 144 14.50 11.12 11.28
C HIS A 144 15.55 11.71 10.32
N ALA A 145 15.45 13.01 10.01
CA ALA A 145 16.29 13.70 9.03
C ALA A 145 16.40 12.93 7.71
N LEU A 146 15.24 12.57 7.13
CA LEU A 146 15.15 11.77 5.91
C LEU A 146 15.33 12.67 4.69
N ASP A 147 16.09 12.21 3.70
CA ASP A 147 16.24 12.92 2.43
C ASP A 147 14.94 12.86 1.62
N GLN A 148 14.29 11.71 1.67
CA GLN A 148 13.08 11.40 0.91
C GLN A 148 12.15 10.48 1.71
N VAL A 149 10.85 10.57 1.42
CA VAL A 149 9.84 9.62 1.91
C VAL A 149 9.09 9.05 0.71
N VAL A 150 8.95 7.73 0.66
CA VAL A 150 8.08 7.01 -0.29
C VAL A 150 6.87 6.50 0.47
N VAL A 151 5.68 6.71 -0.08
CA VAL A 151 4.42 6.24 0.48
C VAL A 151 4.01 4.96 -0.23
N VAL A 152 3.74 3.90 0.53
CA VAL A 152 3.32 2.59 0.01
C VAL A 152 1.94 2.25 0.56
N HIS A 153 0.97 2.10 -0.33
CA HIS A 153 -0.42 1.81 0.00
C HIS A 153 -0.65 0.30 0.04
N LEU A 154 -0.88 -0.25 1.24
CA LEU A 154 -1.06 -1.69 1.53
C LEU A 154 -2.35 -1.97 2.32
N THR A 155 -3.36 -1.10 2.22
CA THR A 155 -4.62 -1.26 2.97
C THR A 155 -5.45 -2.43 2.48
N SER A 156 -6.45 -2.80 3.27
CA SER A 156 -7.59 -3.58 2.78
C SER A 156 -8.21 -2.93 1.54
N ALA A 157 -8.84 -3.76 0.68
CA ALA A 157 -9.55 -3.29 -0.49
C ALA A 157 -10.74 -2.37 -0.10
N GLU A 158 -10.91 -1.31 -0.87
CA GLU A 158 -12.10 -0.44 -0.81
C GLU A 158 -13.23 -1.02 -1.69
N PRO A 159 -14.48 -0.61 -1.45
CA PRO A 159 -15.58 -0.92 -2.36
C PRO A 159 -15.29 -0.46 -3.80
N HIS A 160 -15.99 -1.05 -4.76
CA HIS A 160 -15.87 -0.63 -6.15
C HIS A 160 -16.22 0.87 -6.29
N PHE A 161 -15.26 1.63 -6.81
CA PHE A 161 -15.38 3.07 -6.97
C PHE A 161 -15.24 3.43 -8.44
N THR A 162 -16.25 4.11 -8.97
CA THR A 162 -16.20 4.74 -10.29
C THR A 162 -15.96 6.24 -10.10
N PRO A 163 -14.76 6.76 -10.42
CA PRO A 163 -14.49 8.17 -10.27
C PRO A 163 -15.44 9.01 -11.14
N PRO A 164 -15.99 10.11 -10.61
CA PRO A 164 -16.86 10.98 -11.38
C PRO A 164 -16.05 11.75 -12.45
N ARG A 165 -16.73 12.38 -13.41
CA ARG A 165 -16.08 13.04 -14.55
C ARG A 165 -15.08 14.11 -14.12
N GLU A 166 -15.34 14.78 -13.00
CA GLU A 166 -14.50 15.82 -12.41
C GLU A 166 -13.11 15.31 -12.03
N PHE A 167 -12.94 14.00 -11.80
CA PHE A 167 -11.64 13.38 -11.55
C PHE A 167 -10.79 13.25 -12.83
N HIS A 168 -11.28 13.71 -13.98
CA HIS A 168 -10.48 13.78 -15.21
C HIS A 168 -9.59 15.03 -15.28
N TYR A 169 -9.88 16.08 -14.50
CA TYR A 169 -9.15 17.36 -14.57
C TYR A 169 -8.76 17.83 -13.16
N ALA A 170 -7.49 18.21 -12.96
CA ALA A 170 -6.97 18.59 -11.65
C ALA A 170 -7.78 19.71 -10.97
N GLU A 171 -8.15 20.74 -11.73
CA GLU A 171 -8.93 21.87 -11.21
C GLU A 171 -10.30 21.45 -10.69
N SER A 172 -11.06 20.67 -11.47
CA SER A 172 -12.40 20.20 -11.08
C SER A 172 -12.35 19.23 -9.91
N PHE A 173 -11.36 18.32 -9.90
CA PHE A 173 -11.10 17.41 -8.78
C PHE A 173 -10.83 18.16 -7.47
N LEU A 174 -9.93 19.16 -7.51
CA LEU A 174 -9.61 19.98 -6.34
C LEU A 174 -10.81 20.82 -5.89
N ALA A 175 -11.62 21.35 -6.82
CA ALA A 175 -12.84 22.08 -6.46
C ALA A 175 -13.83 21.21 -5.66
N LEU A 176 -13.97 19.92 -6.00
CA LEU A 176 -14.79 18.99 -5.20
C LEU A 176 -14.22 18.72 -3.81
N LEU A 177 -12.88 18.66 -3.69
CA LEU A 177 -12.20 18.51 -2.41
C LEU A 177 -12.44 19.72 -1.50
N GLU A 178 -12.28 20.94 -2.04
CA GLU A 178 -12.52 22.18 -1.30
C GLU A 178 -13.99 22.39 -0.94
N ALA A 179 -14.90 21.90 -1.78
CA ALA A 179 -16.34 21.88 -1.50
C ALA A 179 -16.76 20.77 -0.50
N ASP A 180 -15.81 20.04 0.08
CA ASP A 180 -16.00 18.97 1.06
C ASP A 180 -17.03 17.91 0.62
N ARG A 181 -17.00 17.52 -0.67
CA ARG A 181 -17.90 16.50 -1.24
C ARG A 181 -17.51 15.08 -0.82
N ARG A 182 -17.61 14.82 0.48
CA ARG A 182 -17.15 13.59 1.14
C ARG A 182 -17.72 12.30 0.57
N ASP A 183 -18.90 12.35 -0.04
CA ASP A 183 -19.54 11.22 -0.72
C ASP A 183 -18.76 10.72 -1.95
N LEU A 184 -17.91 11.58 -2.53
CA LEU A 184 -17.18 11.29 -3.77
C LEU A 184 -15.73 10.84 -3.56
N PHE A 185 -15.24 10.77 -2.32
CA PHE A 185 -13.82 10.53 -2.02
C PHE A 185 -13.62 9.29 -1.14
N PRO A 186 -12.92 8.25 -1.63
CA PRO A 186 -12.42 7.20 -0.76
C PRO A 186 -11.08 7.58 -0.10
N ALA A 187 -10.76 6.92 1.01
CA ALA A 187 -9.54 7.19 1.78
C ALA A 187 -8.26 7.04 0.94
N SER A 188 -8.20 6.08 0.01
CA SER A 188 -7.05 5.88 -0.88
C SER A 188 -6.71 7.11 -1.73
N VAL A 189 -7.72 7.88 -2.15
CA VAL A 189 -7.53 9.13 -2.90
C VAL A 189 -6.90 10.20 -2.01
N LEU A 190 -7.31 10.30 -0.75
CA LEU A 190 -6.77 11.28 0.20
C LEU A 190 -5.30 11.00 0.50
N TYR A 191 -4.93 9.73 0.68
CA TYR A 191 -3.54 9.33 0.86
C TYR A 191 -2.68 9.60 -0.37
N ALA A 192 -3.19 9.29 -1.57
CA ALA A 192 -2.49 9.56 -2.83
C ALA A 192 -2.28 11.07 -3.03
N LEU A 193 -3.32 11.88 -2.80
CA LEU A 193 -3.23 13.33 -2.92
C LEU A 193 -2.21 13.92 -1.93
N ALA A 194 -2.28 13.51 -0.66
CA ALA A 194 -1.36 13.95 0.38
C ALA A 194 0.10 13.59 0.06
N ALA A 195 0.35 12.39 -0.49
CA ALA A 195 1.69 11.99 -0.92
C ALA A 195 2.18 12.88 -2.07
N VAL A 196 1.36 13.09 -3.10
CA VAL A 196 1.69 13.94 -4.26
C VAL A 196 1.96 15.39 -3.85
N GLU A 197 1.08 16.00 -3.05
CA GLU A 197 1.26 17.38 -2.57
C GLU A 197 2.45 17.52 -1.60
N SER A 198 2.88 16.43 -0.95
CA SER A 198 4.08 16.41 -0.09
C SER A 198 5.39 16.18 -0.85
N GLY A 199 5.35 15.97 -2.17
CA GLY A 199 6.54 15.61 -2.93
C GLY A 199 7.03 14.17 -2.69
N CYS A 200 6.17 13.29 -2.14
CA CYS A 200 6.52 11.91 -1.78
C CYS A 200 6.06 10.95 -2.89
N PRO A 201 6.95 10.15 -3.50
CA PRO A 201 6.53 9.10 -4.44
C PRO A 201 5.49 8.17 -3.83
N TYR A 202 4.55 7.71 -4.65
CA TYR A 202 3.42 6.92 -4.19
C TYR A 202 3.31 5.59 -4.94
N VAL A 203 3.26 4.49 -4.20
CA VAL A 203 3.10 3.13 -4.72
C VAL A 203 1.76 2.59 -4.23
N ASN A 204 0.88 2.20 -5.16
CA ASN A 204 -0.36 1.51 -4.83
C ASN A 204 -0.27 0.02 -5.12
N PHE A 205 -0.24 -0.81 -4.07
CA PHE A 205 -0.17 -2.26 -4.20
C PHE A 205 -1.52 -2.95 -4.07
N THR A 206 -2.62 -2.19 -3.98
CA THR A 206 -3.98 -2.70 -3.78
C THR A 206 -4.86 -2.42 -5.00
N THR A 207 -6.08 -2.94 -4.98
CA THR A 207 -7.12 -2.64 -5.99
C THR A 207 -7.80 -1.29 -5.75
N CYS A 208 -7.53 -0.60 -4.63
CA CYS A 208 -8.08 0.71 -4.36
C CYS A 208 -7.71 1.67 -5.50
N ILE A 209 -8.54 2.69 -5.76
CA ILE A 209 -8.25 3.62 -6.86
C ILE A 209 -6.92 4.35 -6.63
N GLY A 210 -6.64 4.79 -5.40
CA GLY A 210 -5.38 5.46 -5.05
C GLY A 210 -5.13 6.65 -5.98
N SER A 211 -4.02 6.60 -6.74
CA SER A 211 -3.65 7.61 -7.74
C SER A 211 -4.07 7.30 -9.18
N SER A 212 -4.91 6.29 -9.40
CA SER A 212 -5.18 5.72 -10.73
C SER A 212 -6.30 6.46 -11.48
N PHE A 213 -6.17 7.78 -11.68
CA PHE A 213 -7.11 8.60 -12.45
C PHE A 213 -6.43 9.84 -13.04
N PRO A 214 -6.96 10.44 -14.14
CA PRO A 214 -6.23 11.46 -14.90
C PRO A 214 -5.87 12.73 -14.12
N ALA A 215 -6.78 13.25 -13.28
CA ALA A 215 -6.49 14.43 -12.46
C ALA A 215 -5.30 14.20 -11.50
N MET A 216 -5.14 12.99 -10.97
CA MET A 216 -3.99 12.69 -10.10
C MET A 216 -2.69 12.59 -10.89
N ASP A 217 -2.69 12.02 -12.10
CA ASP A 217 -1.49 12.02 -12.97
C ASP A 217 -1.08 13.46 -13.34
N GLU A 218 -2.04 14.33 -13.65
CA GLU A 218 -1.78 15.76 -13.89
C GLU A 218 -1.13 16.43 -12.67
N LEU A 219 -1.69 16.22 -11.46
CA LEU A 219 -1.15 16.74 -10.21
C LEU A 219 0.24 16.17 -9.90
N ALA A 220 0.46 14.87 -10.10
CA ALA A 220 1.73 14.20 -9.87
C ALA A 220 2.82 14.77 -10.79
N ARG A 221 2.52 14.97 -12.09
CA ARG A 221 3.42 15.64 -13.04
C ARG A 221 3.74 17.07 -12.62
N LYS A 222 2.73 17.83 -12.19
CA LYS A 222 2.91 19.22 -11.72
C LYS A 222 3.84 19.30 -10.50
N HIS A 223 3.78 18.34 -9.60
CA HIS A 223 4.64 18.28 -8.42
C HIS A 223 5.98 17.56 -8.66
N GLY A 224 6.20 16.99 -9.85
CA GLY A 224 7.40 16.19 -10.15
C GLY A 224 7.49 14.88 -9.35
N VAL A 225 6.34 14.30 -8.98
CA VAL A 225 6.26 13.12 -8.12
C VAL A 225 5.96 11.88 -8.97
N PRO A 226 6.83 10.85 -8.95
CA PRO A 226 6.50 9.57 -9.58
C PRO A 226 5.47 8.81 -8.75
N HIS A 227 4.52 8.19 -9.42
CA HIS A 227 3.58 7.25 -8.82
C HIS A 227 3.46 5.99 -9.66
N VAL A 228 3.13 4.87 -9.03
CA VAL A 228 2.96 3.58 -9.71
C VAL A 228 1.87 2.76 -9.05
N GLY A 229 1.19 1.94 -9.86
CA GLY A 229 0.08 1.11 -9.44
C GLY A 229 -0.80 0.73 -10.62
N ARG A 230 -1.86 -0.05 -10.39
CA ARG A 230 -2.30 -0.58 -9.10
C ARG A 230 -2.25 -2.11 -9.06
N ASP A 231 -2.49 -2.65 -7.87
CA ASP A 231 -2.66 -4.06 -7.55
C ASP A 231 -1.44 -4.97 -7.77
N GLY A 232 -0.83 -5.40 -6.67
CA GLY A 232 0.35 -6.26 -6.68
C GLY A 232 0.11 -7.60 -7.40
N LYS A 233 0.88 -7.88 -8.45
CA LYS A 233 0.83 -9.13 -9.21
C LYS A 233 1.74 -10.20 -8.63
N THR A 234 1.28 -10.91 -7.60
CA THR A 234 2.14 -11.76 -6.74
C THR A 234 2.05 -13.28 -6.97
N GLY A 235 0.90 -13.80 -7.40
CA GLY A 235 0.66 -15.25 -7.46
C GLY A 235 0.01 -15.72 -8.75
N GLU A 236 -1.29 -16.02 -8.71
CA GLU A 236 -2.03 -16.52 -9.87
C GLU A 236 -1.95 -15.58 -11.09
N THR A 237 -2.16 -14.28 -10.92
CA THR A 237 -2.11 -13.31 -12.02
C THR A 237 -0.70 -13.21 -12.62
N LEU A 238 0.35 -13.44 -11.82
CA LEU A 238 1.73 -13.55 -12.33
C LEU A 238 1.84 -14.74 -13.28
N MET A 239 1.34 -15.92 -12.88
CA MET A 239 1.31 -17.10 -13.74
C MET A 239 0.46 -16.87 -15.00
N LYS A 240 -0.73 -16.29 -14.87
CA LYS A 240 -1.63 -15.95 -15.97
C LYS A 240 -0.93 -15.10 -17.03
N THR A 241 -0.36 -13.98 -16.62
CA THR A 241 0.33 -13.05 -17.54
C THR A 241 1.67 -13.56 -18.09
N THR A 242 2.27 -14.58 -17.45
CA THR A 242 3.48 -15.25 -17.97
C THR A 242 3.12 -16.32 -18.99
N LEU A 243 2.06 -17.09 -18.75
CA LEU A 243 1.65 -18.22 -19.58
C LEU A 243 0.80 -17.80 -20.78
N ALA A 244 -0.09 -16.81 -20.65
CA ALA A 244 -0.99 -16.41 -21.72
C ALA A 244 -0.26 -16.03 -23.04
N PRO A 245 0.85 -15.26 -23.02
CA PRO A 245 1.60 -14.95 -24.23
C PRO A 245 2.17 -16.18 -24.96
N MET A 246 2.46 -17.28 -24.24
CA MET A 246 2.97 -18.52 -24.83
C MET A 246 1.96 -19.12 -25.82
N PHE A 247 0.67 -19.11 -25.49
CA PHE A 247 -0.38 -19.64 -26.37
C PHE A 247 -0.53 -18.78 -27.64
N VAL A 248 -0.54 -17.45 -27.47
CA VAL A 248 -0.58 -16.50 -28.59
C VAL A 248 0.63 -16.69 -29.51
N ALA A 249 1.83 -16.80 -28.95
CA ALA A 249 3.07 -17.00 -29.70
C ALA A 249 3.10 -18.32 -30.50
N ARG A 250 2.27 -19.30 -30.13
CA ARG A 250 2.10 -20.57 -30.85
C ARG A 250 0.85 -20.63 -31.73
N ASN A 251 0.19 -19.49 -31.95
CA ASN A 251 -1.08 -19.40 -32.68
C ASN A 251 -2.16 -20.34 -32.12
N LEU A 252 -2.17 -20.51 -30.79
CA LEU A 252 -3.16 -21.31 -30.07
C LEU A 252 -4.23 -20.38 -29.50
N LYS A 253 -5.49 -20.64 -29.85
CA LYS A 253 -6.64 -19.93 -29.29
C LYS A 253 -6.98 -20.51 -27.92
N VAL A 254 -6.85 -19.70 -26.87
CA VAL A 254 -7.38 -20.05 -25.54
C VAL A 254 -8.90 -20.02 -25.61
N LEU A 255 -9.55 -21.17 -25.36
CA LEU A 255 -11.02 -21.28 -25.37
C LEU A 255 -11.65 -21.03 -24.01
N SER A 256 -10.94 -21.35 -22.92
CA SER A 256 -11.38 -21.13 -21.54
C SER A 256 -10.18 -20.95 -20.62
N TRP A 257 -10.33 -20.13 -19.59
CA TRP A 257 -9.36 -19.94 -18.51
C TRP A 257 -10.10 -19.83 -17.19
N GLU A 258 -9.92 -20.81 -16.30
CA GLU A 258 -10.54 -20.81 -14.98
C GLU A 258 -9.50 -20.49 -13.91
N GLY A 259 -9.84 -19.56 -13.02
CA GLY A 259 -9.02 -19.14 -11.89
C GLY A 259 -9.79 -19.27 -10.58
N TYR A 260 -9.34 -20.15 -9.68
CA TYR A 260 -9.99 -20.37 -8.39
C TYR A 260 -8.99 -20.16 -7.25
N ASN A 261 -9.29 -19.23 -6.35
CA ASN A 261 -8.41 -18.85 -5.24
C ASN A 261 -9.12 -19.08 -3.90
N MET A 262 -8.45 -19.80 -2.99
CA MET A 262 -8.88 -19.96 -1.60
C MET A 262 -7.84 -19.33 -0.67
N LEU A 263 -8.28 -18.48 0.25
CA LEU A 263 -7.42 -17.80 1.22
C LEU A 263 -8.16 -17.63 2.55
N GLY A 264 -7.45 -17.86 3.67
CA GLY A 264 -8.05 -17.87 5.02
C GLY A 264 -7.59 -16.74 5.95
N ASN A 265 -6.71 -15.85 5.47
CA ASN A 265 -6.20 -14.73 6.25
C ASN A 265 -7.20 -13.54 6.26
N ARG A 266 -6.81 -12.42 6.86
CA ARG A 266 -7.66 -11.20 6.92
C ARG A 266 -8.05 -10.66 5.54
N ASP A 267 -7.20 -10.84 4.53
CA ASP A 267 -7.51 -10.44 3.16
C ASP A 267 -8.70 -11.25 2.64
N GLY A 268 -8.72 -12.57 2.88
CA GLY A 268 -9.87 -13.42 2.60
C GLY A 268 -11.15 -12.93 3.27
N LYS A 269 -11.08 -12.57 4.56
CA LYS A 269 -12.25 -12.05 5.31
C LYS A 269 -12.80 -10.73 4.73
N VAL A 270 -11.95 -9.87 4.19
CA VAL A 270 -12.42 -8.64 3.52
C VAL A 270 -13.02 -8.98 2.15
N LEU A 271 -12.43 -9.93 1.43
CA LEU A 271 -12.91 -10.43 0.13
C LEU A 271 -14.14 -11.36 0.25
N ASP A 272 -14.60 -11.71 1.45
CA ASP A 272 -15.93 -12.32 1.65
C ASP A 272 -17.05 -11.32 1.33
N ALA A 273 -16.78 -10.01 1.39
CA ALA A 273 -17.73 -8.99 0.98
C ALA A 273 -17.88 -9.00 -0.57
N PRO A 274 -19.10 -9.15 -1.12
CA PRO A 274 -19.31 -9.31 -2.57
C PRO A 274 -18.69 -8.21 -3.42
N ASP A 275 -18.78 -6.94 -2.99
CA ASP A 275 -18.26 -5.81 -3.77
C ASP A 275 -16.72 -5.77 -3.81
N ALA A 276 -16.06 -6.08 -2.70
CA ALA A 276 -14.60 -6.15 -2.62
C ALA A 276 -14.07 -7.34 -3.44
N ASN A 277 -14.77 -8.48 -3.40
CA ASN A 277 -14.49 -9.64 -4.23
C ASN A 277 -14.63 -9.32 -5.72
N ALA A 278 -15.75 -8.72 -6.12
CA ALA A 278 -16.03 -8.38 -7.51
C ALA A 278 -14.97 -7.42 -8.09
N ALA A 279 -14.54 -6.42 -7.30
CA ALA A 279 -13.45 -5.51 -7.70
C ALA A 279 -12.14 -6.28 -7.94
N LYS A 280 -11.78 -7.20 -7.05
CA LYS A 280 -10.55 -8.01 -7.17
C LYS A 280 -10.61 -8.99 -8.34
N CYS A 281 -11.73 -9.66 -8.54
CA CYS A 281 -11.92 -10.60 -9.66
C CYS A 281 -11.86 -9.87 -11.01
N LYS A 282 -12.51 -8.71 -11.15
CA LYS A 282 -12.47 -7.91 -12.37
C LYS A 282 -11.04 -7.52 -12.78
N ASP A 283 -10.22 -7.07 -11.82
CA ASP A 283 -8.82 -6.70 -12.08
C ASP A 283 -7.98 -7.92 -12.52
N LYS A 284 -8.23 -9.10 -11.94
CA LYS A 284 -7.53 -10.35 -12.32
C LYS A 284 -7.95 -10.91 -13.69
N ASP A 285 -9.20 -10.71 -14.08
CA ASP A 285 -9.74 -11.24 -15.34
C ASP A 285 -9.42 -10.37 -16.54
N ALA A 286 -9.26 -9.06 -16.34
CA ALA A 286 -8.87 -8.11 -17.39
C ALA A 286 -7.46 -8.34 -17.99
N CYS A 287 -6.70 -9.32 -17.48
CA CYS A 287 -5.34 -9.64 -17.93
C CYS A 287 -5.26 -10.58 -19.14
N LEU A 288 -6.39 -11.12 -19.63
CA LEU A 288 -6.48 -12.03 -20.78
C LEU A 288 -7.16 -11.36 -21.98
#